data_AF-A0A1J5WY10-F1
#
_entry.id   AF-A0A1J5WY10-F1
#
_cell.length_a   1.000
_cell.length_b   1.000
_cell.length_c   1.000
_cell.angle_alpha   90.00
_cell.angle_beta   90.00
_cell.angle_gamma   90.00
#
_symmetry.space_group_name_H-M   'P 1'
#
loop_
_entity.id
_entity.type
_entity.pdbx_description
1 polymer ?
#
loop_
_entity_poly.entity_id
_entity_poly.type
_entity_poly.pdbx_seq_one_letter_code
_entity_poly.pdbx_strand_id
1 'polypeptide(L)'
;MEELCLYAEKEEHVSELILTKNNSIWLGKVKKLELELFAINILPKLKLHGANVMEEFSLSADKEEYVSEAIRAKNSTIWLGKMKKLELNLFAINILPKLKLHKENVMEEFHLSAGEIEHFFEVMFAENNSIWLGSVKRLELESFATIILPKLNFYEENEMEGLPVNVEETECGVFRAPLITLPPCWLCSRERIEADDDFQ
;
A
#
# COMPACT_ATOMS: atom_id res chain seq x y z
N MET A 1 -4.98 22.80 -5.61
CA MET A 1 -5.35 22.51 -4.22
C MET A 1 -4.05 22.35 -3.47
N GLU A 2 -3.84 23.10 -2.40
CA GLU A 2 -2.59 23.03 -1.63
C GLU A 2 -2.54 21.70 -0.89
N GLU A 3 -3.58 21.38 -0.12
CA GLU A 3 -3.62 20.25 0.79
C GLU A 3 -5.03 19.66 0.87
N LEU A 4 -5.11 18.34 1.01
CA LEU A 4 -6.32 17.58 1.30
C LEU A 4 -6.00 16.55 2.37
N CYS A 5 -6.44 16.81 3.59
CA CYS A 5 -6.35 15.88 4.72
C CYS A 5 -7.75 15.37 5.06
N LEU A 6 -7.96 14.06 5.03
CA LEU A 6 -9.25 13.45 5.36
C LEU A 6 -9.06 12.39 6.44
N TYR A 7 -9.92 12.45 7.45
CA TYR A 7 -9.92 11.57 8.60
C TYR A 7 -11.34 11.04 8.83
N ALA A 8 -11.48 9.72 8.99
CA ALA A 8 -12.78 9.11 9.25
C ALA A 8 -12.68 7.92 10.20
N GLU A 9 -13.12 8.10 11.45
CA GLU A 9 -13.18 7.03 12.46
C GLU A 9 -14.23 5.95 12.16
N LYS A 10 -15.26 6.31 11.40
CA LYS A 10 -16.42 5.45 11.12
C LYS A 10 -16.65 5.30 9.63
N GLU A 11 -16.95 4.08 9.19
CA GLU A 11 -17.24 3.75 7.79
C GLU A 11 -18.42 4.59 7.25
N GLU A 12 -19.42 4.84 8.09
CA GLU A 12 -20.60 5.65 7.74
C GLU A 12 -20.24 7.01 7.13
N HIS A 13 -19.14 7.64 7.57
CA HIS A 13 -18.69 8.95 7.08
C HIS A 13 -18.22 8.93 5.62
N VAL A 14 -17.81 7.77 5.12
CA VAL A 14 -17.26 7.60 3.77
C VAL A 14 -18.06 6.62 2.91
N SER A 15 -19.08 5.98 3.49
CA SER A 15 -19.91 4.95 2.86
C SER A 15 -20.43 5.36 1.47
N GLU A 16 -21.01 6.56 1.35
CA GLU A 16 -21.49 7.08 0.07
C GLU A 16 -20.38 7.26 -0.96
N LEU A 17 -19.18 7.67 -0.53
CA LEU A 17 -18.03 7.85 -1.40
C LEU A 17 -17.45 6.51 -1.87
N ILE A 18 -17.39 5.51 -0.99
CA ILE A 18 -16.92 4.16 -1.31
C ILE A 18 -17.78 3.51 -2.40
N LEU A 19 -19.10 3.76 -2.38
CA LEU A 19 -20.04 3.23 -3.38
C LEU A 19 -19.87 3.87 -4.78
N THR A 20 -19.10 4.95 -4.89
CA THR A 20 -18.84 5.57 -6.19
C THR A 20 -17.91 4.72 -7.06
N LYS A 21 -17.91 5.01 -8.36
CA LYS A 21 -17.04 4.34 -9.32
C LYS A 21 -15.59 4.73 -9.09
N ASN A 22 -14.65 3.82 -9.34
CA ASN A 22 -13.24 4.14 -9.27
C ASN A 22 -12.89 5.29 -10.23
N ASN A 23 -12.00 6.19 -9.81
CA ASN A 23 -11.63 7.40 -10.55
C ASN A 23 -12.78 8.36 -10.88
N SER A 24 -13.88 8.39 -10.12
CA SER A 24 -14.99 9.34 -10.36
C SER A 24 -14.84 10.69 -9.65
N ILE A 25 -14.03 10.78 -8.60
CA ILE A 25 -13.87 12.01 -7.80
C ILE A 25 -12.66 12.79 -8.31
N TRP A 26 -12.88 13.86 -9.07
CA TRP A 26 -11.79 14.67 -9.62
C TRP A 26 -11.26 15.70 -8.62
N LEU A 27 -9.99 15.55 -8.21
CA LEU A 27 -9.31 16.52 -7.32
C LEU A 27 -8.44 17.52 -8.08
N GLY A 28 -8.13 17.25 -9.36
CA GLY A 28 -7.20 18.07 -10.13
C GLY A 28 -5.75 17.94 -9.63
N LYS A 29 -5.09 19.07 -9.38
CA LYS A 29 -3.71 19.11 -8.87
C LYS A 29 -3.72 19.32 -7.35
N VAL A 30 -3.06 18.42 -6.63
CA VAL A 30 -2.97 18.39 -5.17
C VAL A 30 -1.50 18.29 -4.78
N LYS A 31 -1.02 19.20 -3.91
CA LYS A 31 0.38 19.13 -3.43
C LYS A 31 0.52 18.20 -2.25
N LYS A 32 -0.43 18.15 -1.32
CA LYS A 32 -0.42 17.23 -0.17
C LYS A 32 -1.73 16.47 -0.07
N LEU A 33 -1.63 15.15 0.05
CA LEU A 33 -2.79 14.27 0.24
C LEU A 33 -2.52 13.33 1.42
N GLU A 34 -3.32 13.48 2.46
CA GLU A 34 -3.25 12.69 3.68
C GLU A 34 -4.61 12.04 3.93
N LEU A 35 -4.63 10.71 4.05
CA LEU A 35 -5.85 9.96 4.37
C LEU A 35 -5.59 9.07 5.57
N GLU A 36 -6.45 9.18 6.58
CA GLU A 36 -6.36 8.40 7.81
C GLU A 36 -7.64 7.59 8.05
N LEU A 37 -7.47 6.41 8.65
CA LEU A 37 -8.57 5.51 9.02
C LEU A 37 -9.47 5.20 7.80
N PHE A 38 -10.80 5.21 7.94
CA PHE A 38 -11.72 4.88 6.83
C PHE A 38 -11.61 5.84 5.64
N ALA A 39 -10.99 7.02 5.78
CA ALA A 39 -10.77 7.91 4.63
C ALA A 39 -9.85 7.26 3.59
N ILE A 40 -9.02 6.29 3.98
CA ILE A 40 -8.16 5.58 3.04
C ILE A 40 -8.97 4.81 1.99
N ASN A 41 -10.15 4.29 2.36
CA ASN A 41 -11.02 3.53 1.47
C ASN A 41 -11.59 4.36 0.30
N ILE A 42 -11.51 5.69 0.35
CA ILE A 42 -11.90 6.54 -0.80
C ILE A 42 -10.79 6.66 -1.84
N LEU A 43 -9.55 6.25 -1.54
CA LEU A 43 -8.39 6.40 -2.42
C LEU A 43 -8.62 5.87 -3.85
N PRO A 44 -9.18 4.67 -4.09
CA PRO A 44 -9.43 4.19 -5.46
C PRO A 44 -10.47 5.01 -6.24
N LYS A 45 -11.24 5.85 -5.54
CA LYS A 45 -12.31 6.70 -6.08
C LYS A 45 -11.76 8.05 -6.55
N LEU A 46 -10.63 8.46 -6.00
CA LEU A 46 -9.97 9.72 -6.32
C LEU A 46 -9.31 9.65 -7.71
N LYS A 47 -9.37 10.76 -8.43
CA LYS A 47 -8.72 10.98 -9.72
C LYS A 47 -7.93 12.27 -9.68
N LEU A 48 -6.61 12.13 -9.76
CA LEU A 48 -5.67 13.24 -9.88
C LEU A 48 -5.46 13.63 -11.35
N HIS A 49 -4.99 14.85 -11.54
CA HIS A 49 -4.56 15.32 -12.85
C HIS A 49 -3.37 14.49 -13.37
N GLY A 50 -3.34 14.18 -14.67
CA GLY A 50 -2.29 13.32 -15.25
C GLY A 50 -0.86 13.86 -15.06
N ALA A 51 -0.73 15.19 -15.03
CA ALA A 51 0.51 15.91 -14.70
C ALA A 51 0.60 16.37 -13.24
N ASN A 52 -0.01 15.63 -12.30
CA ASN A 52 0.13 15.93 -10.88
C ASN A 52 1.54 15.60 -10.40
N VAL A 53 2.14 16.55 -9.68
CA VAL A 53 3.40 16.39 -8.96
C VAL A 53 3.12 16.77 -7.52
N MET A 54 3.03 15.75 -6.68
CA MET A 54 2.69 15.88 -5.26
C MET A 54 3.97 16.11 -4.45
N GLU A 55 3.90 16.94 -3.43
CA GLU A 55 4.97 17.08 -2.44
C GLU A 55 4.90 15.91 -1.45
N GLU A 56 3.71 15.53 -0.99
CA GLU A 56 3.54 14.51 0.06
C GLU A 56 2.26 13.70 -0.10
N PHE A 57 2.39 12.38 -0.03
CA PHE A 57 1.28 11.44 0.08
C PHE A 57 1.47 10.58 1.34
N SER A 58 0.52 10.65 2.27
CA SER A 58 0.58 9.92 3.55
C SER A 58 -0.70 9.13 3.80
N LEU A 59 -0.55 7.89 4.27
CA LEU A 59 -1.66 7.03 4.71
C LEU A 59 -1.34 6.40 6.07
N SER A 60 -2.29 6.43 7.00
CA SER A 60 -2.16 5.79 8.32
C SER A 60 -3.42 5.04 8.73
N ALA A 61 -3.27 3.76 9.07
CA ALA A 61 -4.37 2.90 9.52
C ALA A 61 -3.91 1.91 10.59
N ASP A 62 -4.41 2.04 11.80
CA ASP A 62 -4.12 1.15 12.93
C ASP A 62 -4.96 -0.15 12.93
N LYS A 63 -5.86 -0.31 11.95
CA LYS A 63 -6.64 -1.55 11.74
C LYS A 63 -6.82 -1.87 10.27
N GLU A 64 -6.95 -3.16 9.98
CA GLU A 64 -7.21 -3.67 8.62
C GLU A 64 -8.53 -3.15 8.02
N GLU A 65 -9.58 -2.97 8.84
CA GLU A 65 -10.91 -2.53 8.38
C GLU A 65 -10.86 -1.19 7.63
N TYR A 66 -9.95 -0.31 8.02
CA TYR A 66 -9.75 1.02 7.45
C TYR A 66 -9.21 1.02 6.02
N VAL A 67 -8.58 -0.09 5.57
CA VAL A 67 -7.97 -0.21 4.24
C VAL A 67 -8.67 -1.24 3.35
N SER A 68 -9.72 -1.88 3.87
CA SER A 68 -10.41 -3.02 3.24
C SER A 68 -10.88 -2.79 1.80
N GLU A 69 -11.32 -1.58 1.45
CA GLU A 69 -11.72 -1.24 0.06
C GLU A 69 -10.53 -0.86 -0.81
N ALA A 70 -9.53 -0.20 -0.23
CA ALA A 70 -8.33 0.19 -0.96
C ALA A 70 -7.53 -1.04 -1.42
N ILE A 71 -7.39 -2.06 -0.58
CA ILE A 71 -6.65 -3.30 -0.90
C ILE A 71 -7.35 -4.17 -1.96
N ARG A 72 -8.67 -4.04 -2.13
CA ARG A 72 -9.46 -4.71 -3.18
C ARG A 72 -9.18 -4.17 -4.57
N ALA A 73 -8.55 -3.00 -4.69
CA ALA A 73 -8.09 -2.50 -5.97
C ALA A 73 -7.13 -3.51 -6.62
N LYS A 74 -7.08 -3.52 -7.96
CA LYS A 74 -6.07 -4.32 -8.66
C LYS A 74 -4.69 -3.70 -8.44
N ASN A 75 -3.66 -4.53 -8.41
CA ASN A 75 -2.28 -4.06 -8.28
C ASN A 75 -1.96 -3.04 -9.39
N SER A 76 -1.21 -2.01 -9.02
CA SER A 76 -0.79 -0.93 -9.92
C SER A 76 -1.93 -0.25 -10.69
N THR A 77 -3.08 0.00 -10.06
CA THR A 77 -4.21 0.71 -10.70
C THR A 77 -4.52 2.09 -10.13
N ILE A 78 -4.11 2.38 -8.90
CA ILE A 78 -4.34 3.68 -8.25
C ILE A 78 -3.26 4.66 -8.74
N TRP A 79 -3.60 5.52 -9.70
CA TRP A 79 -2.66 6.46 -10.28
C TRP A 79 -2.49 7.72 -9.43
N LEU A 80 -1.27 7.97 -8.94
CA LEU A 80 -0.96 9.14 -8.13
C LEU A 80 -0.09 10.19 -8.84
N GLY A 81 0.46 9.87 -10.02
CA GLY A 81 1.35 10.76 -10.77
C GLY A 81 2.79 10.68 -10.25
N LYS A 82 3.44 11.84 -10.10
CA LYS A 82 4.77 11.97 -9.49
C LYS A 82 4.61 12.47 -8.06
N MET A 83 5.48 12.06 -7.14
CA MET A 83 5.49 12.54 -5.76
C MET A 83 6.90 12.61 -5.17
N LYS A 84 7.13 13.54 -4.25
CA LYS A 84 8.42 13.71 -3.56
C LYS A 84 8.52 12.88 -2.29
N LYS A 85 7.45 12.78 -1.50
CA LYS A 85 7.40 11.98 -0.26
C LYS A 85 6.23 11.00 -0.29
N LEU A 86 6.50 9.74 0.05
CA LEU A 86 5.50 8.69 0.26
C LEU A 86 5.67 8.13 1.67
N GLU A 87 4.60 8.17 2.46
CA GLU A 87 4.58 7.66 3.84
C GLU A 87 3.41 6.70 4.01
N LEU A 88 3.67 5.46 4.43
CA LEU A 88 2.62 4.49 4.74
C LEU A 88 2.87 3.87 6.12
N ASN A 89 1.91 4.03 7.02
CA ASN A 89 2.01 3.60 8.40
C ASN A 89 1.01 2.47 8.70
N LEU A 90 1.48 1.46 9.44
CA LEU A 90 0.68 0.32 9.93
C LEU A 90 -0.03 -0.43 8.77
N PHE A 91 -1.33 -0.70 8.87
CA PHE A 91 -2.08 -1.46 7.85
C PHE A 91 -2.15 -0.76 6.48
N ALA A 92 -1.83 0.54 6.39
CA ALA A 92 -1.77 1.26 5.12
C ALA A 92 -0.68 0.72 4.17
N ILE A 93 0.32 0.02 4.70
CA ILE A 93 1.38 -0.63 3.90
C ILE A 93 0.80 -1.62 2.87
N ASN A 94 -0.32 -2.28 3.19
CA ASN A 94 -1.00 -3.21 2.28
C ASN A 94 -1.51 -2.56 0.97
N ILE A 95 -1.59 -1.23 0.93
CA ILE A 95 -2.00 -0.47 -0.26
C ILE A 95 -0.86 -0.27 -1.24
N LEU A 96 0.39 -0.37 -0.78
CA LEU A 96 1.58 -0.16 -1.59
C LEU A 96 1.54 -0.87 -2.96
N PRO A 97 1.25 -2.18 -3.07
CA PRO A 97 1.18 -2.87 -4.38
C PRO A 97 0.04 -2.37 -5.29
N LYS A 98 -0.96 -1.66 -4.74
CA LYS A 98 -2.11 -1.11 -5.46
C LYS A 98 -1.78 0.24 -6.12
N LEU A 99 -0.77 0.93 -5.61
CA LEU A 99 -0.31 2.23 -6.11
C LEU A 99 0.40 2.10 -7.46
N LYS A 100 0.19 3.10 -8.32
CA LYS A 100 0.87 3.27 -9.60
C LYS A 100 1.50 4.65 -9.65
N LEU A 101 2.83 4.66 -9.63
CA LEU A 101 3.64 5.86 -9.82
C LEU A 101 4.05 6.02 -11.28
N HIS A 102 4.35 7.26 -11.65
CA HIS A 102 4.92 7.56 -12.96
C HIS A 102 6.29 6.88 -13.12
N LYS A 103 6.64 6.44 -14.34
CA LYS A 103 7.94 5.75 -14.59
C LYS A 103 9.15 6.63 -14.20
N GLU A 104 9.07 7.91 -14.55
CA GLU A 104 10.04 8.95 -14.20
C GLU A 104 9.78 9.58 -12.81
N ASN A 105 9.25 8.82 -11.85
CA ASN A 105 9.09 9.32 -10.50
C ASN A 105 10.47 9.41 -9.83
N VAL A 106 10.78 10.57 -9.26
CA VAL A 106 11.98 10.81 -8.45
C VAL A 106 11.49 11.27 -7.09
N MET A 107 11.58 10.37 -6.12
CA MET A 107 11.13 10.54 -4.76
C MET A 107 12.31 10.95 -3.88
N GLU A 108 12.11 11.98 -3.08
CA GLU A 108 13.08 12.42 -2.08
C GLU A 108 13.08 11.47 -0.87
N GLU A 109 11.91 10.97 -0.48
CA GLU A 109 11.77 10.14 0.72
C GLU A 109 10.64 9.10 0.56
N PHE A 110 10.96 7.84 0.85
CA PHE A 110 10.00 6.77 1.02
C PHE A 110 10.08 6.22 2.45
N HIS A 111 9.02 6.40 3.22
CA HIS A 111 8.95 6.01 4.63
C HIS A 111 7.87 4.95 4.85
N LEU A 112 8.21 3.89 5.58
CA LEU A 112 7.26 2.86 6.03
C LEU A 112 7.49 2.50 7.49
N SER A 113 6.41 2.50 8.27
CA SER A 113 6.44 2.10 9.68
C SER A 113 5.44 0.97 9.95
N ALA A 114 5.94 -0.18 10.40
CA ALA A 114 5.12 -1.34 10.73
C ALA A 114 5.40 -1.86 12.13
N GLY A 115 4.44 -1.68 13.04
CA GLY A 115 4.56 -2.17 14.43
C GLY A 115 4.50 -3.70 14.57
N GLU A 116 3.88 -4.41 13.62
CA GLU A 116 3.64 -5.86 13.67
C GLU A 116 3.72 -6.49 12.27
N ILE A 117 3.90 -7.82 12.23
CA ILE A 117 3.99 -8.59 10.96
C ILE A 117 2.66 -8.59 10.19
N GLU A 118 1.53 -8.46 10.89
CA GLU A 118 0.20 -8.49 10.30
C GLU A 118 -0.09 -7.30 9.37
N HIS A 119 0.65 -6.20 9.53
CA HIS A 119 0.46 -4.97 8.76
C HIS A 119 0.76 -5.06 7.26
N PHE A 120 1.41 -6.14 6.80
CA PHE A 120 1.85 -6.26 5.40
C PHE A 120 1.48 -7.60 4.75
N PHE A 121 0.42 -8.27 5.21
CA PHE A 121 -0.09 -9.52 4.62
C PHE A 121 -0.23 -9.46 3.09
N GLU A 122 -0.85 -8.42 2.53
CA GLU A 122 -1.01 -8.27 1.08
C GLU A 122 0.34 -8.14 0.36
N VAL A 123 1.31 -7.48 0.99
CA VAL A 123 2.64 -7.22 0.41
C VAL A 123 3.50 -8.48 0.43
N MET A 124 3.34 -9.37 1.42
CA MET A 124 4.11 -10.63 1.49
C MET A 124 3.89 -11.52 0.26
N PHE A 125 2.66 -11.52 -0.28
CA PHE A 125 2.29 -12.31 -1.44
C PHE A 125 2.67 -11.66 -2.78
N ALA A 126 3.16 -10.43 -2.76
CA ALA A 126 3.70 -9.81 -3.96
C ALA A 126 4.96 -10.56 -4.42
N GLU A 127 5.19 -10.61 -5.73
CA GLU A 127 6.44 -11.16 -6.27
C GLU A 127 7.63 -10.26 -5.89
N ASN A 128 8.83 -10.83 -5.85
CA ASN A 128 10.01 -10.04 -5.58
C ASN A 128 10.22 -9.02 -6.72
N ASN A 129 10.63 -7.80 -6.37
CA ASN A 129 10.81 -6.69 -7.29
C ASN A 129 9.54 -6.33 -8.13
N SER A 130 8.33 -6.66 -7.65
CA SER A 130 7.10 -6.34 -8.39
C SER A 130 6.57 -4.93 -8.12
N ILE A 131 6.98 -4.29 -7.03
CA ILE A 131 6.48 -2.96 -6.62
C ILE A 131 7.41 -1.88 -7.12
N TRP A 132 7.04 -1.23 -8.22
CA TRP A 132 7.83 -0.15 -8.83
C TRP A 132 7.65 1.19 -8.13
N LEU A 133 8.75 1.79 -7.67
CA LEU A 133 8.75 3.09 -6.98
C LEU A 133 9.42 4.23 -7.77
N GLY A 134 10.18 3.90 -8.81
CA GLY A 134 11.04 4.86 -9.52
C GLY A 134 12.38 5.05 -8.81
N SER A 135 12.93 6.26 -8.87
CA SER A 135 14.13 6.64 -8.10
C SER A 135 13.70 7.14 -6.73
N VAL A 136 14.39 6.70 -5.68
CA VAL A 136 14.14 7.04 -4.28
C VAL A 136 15.47 7.43 -3.65
N LYS A 137 15.59 8.67 -3.15
CA LYS A 137 16.83 9.16 -2.53
C LYS A 137 17.02 8.63 -1.11
N ARG A 138 15.99 8.73 -0.27
CA ARG A 138 16.00 8.22 1.11
C ARG A 138 14.94 7.14 1.29
N LEU A 139 15.35 6.00 1.81
CA LEU A 139 14.47 4.90 2.18
C LEU A 139 14.53 4.70 3.70
N GLU A 140 13.40 4.88 4.36
CA GLU A 140 13.25 4.72 5.79
C GLU A 140 12.25 3.59 6.06
N LEU A 141 12.74 2.55 6.74
CA LEU A 141 11.93 1.39 7.11
C LEU A 141 12.08 1.19 8.61
N GLU A 142 10.98 1.31 9.32
CA GLU A 142 10.95 1.13 10.77
C GLU A 142 10.36 -0.24 11.14
N SER A 143 10.93 -0.84 12.18
CA SER A 143 10.40 -2.07 12.80
C SER A 143 10.27 -3.22 11.78
N PHE A 144 9.07 -3.79 11.61
CA PHE A 144 8.86 -4.95 10.72
C PHE A 144 8.78 -4.57 9.23
N ALA A 145 8.84 -3.28 8.87
CA ALA A 145 8.73 -2.84 7.48
C ALA A 145 9.90 -3.34 6.61
N THR A 146 11.03 -3.70 7.22
CA THR A 146 12.19 -4.27 6.53
C THR A 146 11.89 -5.56 5.75
N ILE A 147 10.85 -6.30 6.15
CA ILE A 147 10.42 -7.55 5.49
C ILE A 147 9.96 -7.31 4.06
N ILE A 148 9.51 -6.09 3.73
CA ILE A 148 9.02 -5.79 2.39
C ILE A 148 10.12 -5.43 1.40
N LEU A 149 11.36 -5.20 1.85
CA LEU A 149 12.50 -4.81 1.00
C LEU A 149 12.62 -5.64 -0.29
N PRO A 150 12.54 -6.99 -0.24
CA PRO A 150 12.67 -7.82 -1.45
C PRO A 150 11.54 -7.63 -2.47
N LYS A 151 10.43 -6.99 -2.08
CA LYS A 151 9.26 -6.74 -2.93
C LYS A 151 9.40 -5.43 -3.72
N LEU A 152 10.26 -4.53 -3.26
CA LEU A 152 10.44 -3.19 -3.83
C LEU A 152 11.37 -3.25 -5.04
N ASN A 153 11.06 -2.43 -6.04
CA ASN A 153 11.84 -2.27 -7.25
C ASN A 153 12.09 -0.78 -7.51
N PHE A 154 13.37 -0.45 -7.63
CA PHE A 154 13.87 0.90 -7.84
C PHE A 154 14.50 1.01 -9.23
N TYR A 155 14.69 2.24 -9.69
CA TYR A 155 15.43 2.51 -10.93
C TYR A 155 16.88 2.00 -10.82
N GLU A 156 17.44 1.45 -11.90
CA GLU A 156 18.78 0.81 -11.90
C GLU A 156 19.91 1.77 -11.48
N GLU A 157 19.78 3.06 -11.79
CA GLU A 157 20.74 4.11 -11.44
C GLU A 157 20.36 4.87 -10.15
N ASN A 158 19.59 4.24 -9.26
CA ASN A 158 19.13 4.91 -8.05
C ASN A 158 20.28 5.09 -7.03
N GLU A 159 20.80 6.31 -6.93
CA GLU A 159 21.78 6.71 -5.90
C GLU A 159 21.07 6.96 -4.55
N MET A 160 20.84 5.89 -3.77
CA MET A 160 20.27 6.01 -2.42
C MET A 160 21.27 6.66 -1.45
N GLU A 161 20.86 7.76 -0.84
CA GLU A 161 21.59 8.47 0.21
C GLU A 161 21.41 7.75 1.55
N GLY A 162 22.12 6.62 1.73
CA GLY A 162 22.10 5.83 2.96
C GLY A 162 20.84 4.97 3.16
N LEU A 163 20.99 3.86 3.87
CA LEU A 163 19.89 3.00 4.32
C LEU A 163 19.85 3.05 5.85
N PRO A 164 19.21 4.07 6.46
CA PRO A 164 18.91 4.04 7.89
C PRO A 164 17.80 3.01 8.12
N VAL A 165 18.20 1.75 8.31
CA VAL A 165 17.29 0.70 8.78
C VAL A 165 17.28 0.78 10.30
N ASN A 166 16.27 1.46 10.86
CA ASN A 166 16.06 1.48 12.30
C ASN A 166 15.36 0.18 12.70
N VAL A 167 16.15 -0.88 12.88
CA VAL A 167 15.68 -2.10 13.52
C VAL A 167 15.69 -1.82 15.02
N GLU A 168 14.53 -1.47 15.59
CA GLU A 168 14.38 -1.60 17.03
C GLU A 168 14.47 -3.10 17.35
N GLU A 169 15.58 -3.50 17.99
CA GLU A 169 15.71 -4.83 18.60
C GLU A 169 14.63 -4.95 19.69
N THR A 170 13.44 -5.39 19.30
CA THR A 170 12.43 -5.82 20.28
C THR A 170 12.96 -7.09 20.93
N GLU A 171 13.21 -7.01 22.23
CA GLU A 171 13.80 -8.07 23.03
C GLU A 171 13.05 -9.42 22.85
N CYS A 172 13.82 -10.43 22.46
CA CYS A 172 13.64 -11.84 22.85
C CYS A 172 12.29 -12.51 22.55
N GLY A 173 12.10 -12.90 21.28
CA GLY A 173 11.29 -14.05 20.90
C GLY A 173 12.12 -14.99 20.04
N VAL A 174 12.52 -16.13 20.59
CA VAL A 174 13.32 -17.18 19.93
C VAL A 174 12.95 -17.33 18.44
N PHE A 175 13.87 -16.99 17.53
CA PHE A 175 13.83 -17.47 16.14
C PHE A 175 14.04 -18.99 16.16
N ARG A 176 12.99 -19.74 16.51
CA ARG A 176 12.75 -21.00 15.81
C ARG A 176 12.23 -20.56 14.46
N ALA A 177 12.99 -20.87 13.42
CA ALA A 177 12.44 -20.87 12.06
C ALA A 177 11.05 -21.51 12.15
N PRO A 178 9.96 -20.79 11.81
CA PRO A 178 8.70 -21.46 11.65
C PRO A 178 8.92 -22.40 10.48
N LEU A 179 8.96 -23.71 10.78
CA LEU A 179 8.28 -24.67 9.92
C LEU A 179 6.98 -23.99 9.52
N ILE A 180 6.89 -23.58 8.26
CA ILE A 180 5.73 -22.94 7.68
C ILE A 180 4.59 -23.95 7.77
N THR A 181 3.92 -24.00 8.92
CA THR A 181 2.58 -24.53 9.04
C THR A 181 1.68 -23.38 8.66
N LEU A 182 1.41 -23.27 7.36
CA LEU A 182 0.30 -22.50 6.84
C LEU A 182 -0.95 -22.83 7.68
N PRO A 183 -1.76 -21.85 8.11
CA PRO A 183 -3.06 -22.16 8.68
C PRO A 183 -3.87 -22.95 7.64
N PRO A 184 -4.46 -24.09 8.02
CA PRO A 184 -5.30 -24.85 7.10
C PRO A 184 -6.58 -24.04 6.82
N CYS A 185 -6.84 -23.84 5.54
CA CYS A 185 -8.18 -23.71 4.95
C CYS A 185 -8.99 -22.44 5.28
N TRP A 186 -8.89 -21.42 4.42
CA TRP A 186 -10.01 -20.52 4.09
C TRP A 186 -10.40 -20.55 2.60
N LEU A 187 -9.79 -21.45 1.81
CA LEU A 187 -10.10 -21.68 0.40
C LEU A 187 -11.27 -22.66 0.14
N CYS A 188 -12.04 -23.02 1.16
CA CYS A 188 -13.13 -23.98 1.03
C CYS A 188 -14.50 -23.33 1.29
N SER A 189 -14.85 -22.28 0.53
CA SER A 189 -16.22 -21.74 0.45
C SER A 189 -16.38 -20.80 -0.75
N ARG A 190 -16.23 -21.30 -1.99
CA ARG A 190 -17.04 -20.80 -3.12
C ARG A 190 -17.00 -21.74 -4.32
N GLU A 191 -18.21 -22.20 -4.66
CA GLU A 191 -18.64 -22.67 -5.98
C GLU A 191 -18.14 -24.04 -6.46
N ARG A 192 -18.90 -25.04 -6.01
CA ARG A 192 -19.31 -26.21 -6.80
C ARG A 192 -19.95 -25.71 -8.10
N ILE A 193 -19.23 -25.80 -9.22
CA ILE A 193 -19.84 -25.84 -10.55
C ILE A 193 -19.54 -27.23 -11.10
N GLU A 194 -20.61 -28.00 -11.19
CA GLU A 194 -20.69 -29.27 -11.88
C GLU A 194 -20.31 -29.06 -13.36
N ALA A 195 -19.40 -29.88 -13.84
CA ALA A 195 -19.29 -30.20 -15.26
C ALA A 195 -19.29 -31.72 -15.33
N ASP A 196 -20.49 -32.27 -15.51
CA ASP A 196 -20.69 -33.54 -16.18
C ASP A 196 -20.09 -33.46 -17.59
N ASP A 197 -19.37 -34.51 -17.97
CA ASP A 197 -19.52 -35.27 -19.22
C ASP A 197 -18.20 -35.90 -19.65
N ASP A 198 -18.14 -37.22 -19.43
CA ASP A 198 -17.73 -38.29 -20.35
C ASP A 198 -16.74 -37.95 -21.49
N PHE A 199 -15.63 -38.71 -21.58
CA PHE A 199 -15.56 -39.90 -22.45
C PHE A 199 -14.15 -40.55 -22.42
N GLN A 200 -14.18 -41.87 -22.17
CA GLN A 200 -13.18 -42.94 -22.39
C GLN A 200 -11.92 -43.05 -21.53
#